data_AF-A0A7K2YH37-F1
#
_entry.id   AF-A0A7K2YH37-F1
#
_cell.length_a   1.000
_cell.length_b   1.000
_cell.length_c   1.000
_cell.angle_alpha   90.00
_cell.angle_beta   90.00
_cell.angle_gamma   90.00
#
_symmetry.space_group_name_H-M   'P 1'
#
loop_
_entity.id
_entity.type
_entity.pdbx_description
1 polymer ?
#
loop_
_entity_poly.entity_id
_entity_poly.type
_entity_poly.pdbx_seq_one_letter_code
_entity_poly.pdbx_strand_id
1 'polypeptide(L)' 'MLALPTLLRAPGDLVALVPSWRELVATTPGTSYFTTPDWVLGWTESLGRAHAANAVVAVWRGTDGAAQAVVPLLRIRERL' A
#
# COMPACT_ATOMS: atom_id res chain seq x y z
N MET A 1 -21.52 -5.18 -5.07
CA MET A 1 -20.84 -3.88 -5.09
C MET A 1 -19.51 -4.08 -4.37
N LEU A 2 -18.36 -3.88 -5.02
CA LEU A 2 -17.09 -3.93 -4.31
C LEU A 2 -17.02 -2.74 -3.36
N ALA A 3 -16.61 -2.96 -2.11
CA ALA A 3 -16.41 -1.88 -1.16
C ALA A 3 -15.39 -0.87 -1.72
N LEU A 4 -15.54 0.41 -1.37
CA LEU A 4 -14.50 1.40 -1.68
C LEU A 4 -13.25 1.13 -0.82
N PRO A 5 -12.04 1.38 -1.35
CA PRO A 5 -10.83 1.25 -0.55
C PRO A 5 -10.78 2.31 0.53
N THR A 6 -10.16 1.97 1.66
CA THR A 6 -9.66 2.97 2.60
C THR A 6 -8.31 3.49 2.09
N LEU A 7 -8.10 4.81 2.12
CA LEU A 7 -6.84 5.42 1.70
C LEU A 7 -5.98 5.73 2.92
N LEU A 8 -4.86 5.02 3.07
CA LEU A 8 -3.91 5.20 4.16
C LEU A 8 -2.77 6.12 3.72
N ARG A 9 -2.39 7.03 4.62
CA ARG A 9 -1.31 8.01 4.41
C ARG A 9 -0.43 8.16 5.65
N ALA A 10 -1.05 8.07 6.84
CA ALA A 10 -0.33 8.26 8.09
C ALA A 10 0.64 7.08 8.32
N PRO A 11 1.89 7.35 8.73
CA PRO A 11 2.86 6.29 8.99
C PRO A 11 2.35 5.21 9.95
N GLY A 12 1.61 5.60 11.01
CA GLY A 12 1.03 4.65 11.97
C GLY A 12 0.07 3.65 11.33
N ASP A 13 -0.83 4.13 10.46
CA ASP A 13 -1.79 3.28 9.76
C ASP A 13 -1.09 2.34 8.76
N LEU A 14 -0.05 2.83 8.09
CA LEU A 14 0.76 2.04 7.16
C LEU A 14 1.52 0.93 7.88
N VAL A 15 2.11 1.22 9.04
CA VAL A 15 2.79 0.22 9.88
C VAL A 15 1.80 -0.83 10.36
N ALA A 16 0.61 -0.43 10.81
CA ALA A 16 -0.43 -1.36 11.24
C ALA A 16 -0.94 -2.28 10.12
N LEU A 17 -0.86 -1.85 8.84
CA LEU A 17 -1.22 -2.66 7.68
C LEU A 17 -0.18 -3.76 7.35
N VAL A 18 1.09 -3.57 7.69
CA VAL A 18 2.21 -4.43 7.23
C VAL A 18 1.99 -5.93 7.46
N PRO A 19 1.54 -6.41 8.64
CA PRO A 19 1.38 -7.85 8.86
C PRO A 19 0.39 -8.49 7.87
N SER A 20 -0.79 -7.88 7.71
CA SER A 20 -1.83 -8.38 6.82
C SER A 20 -1.46 -8.23 5.34
N TRP A 21 -0.71 -7.18 4.97
CA TRP A 21 -0.18 -7.03 3.62
C TRP A 21 0.87 -8.10 3.30
N ARG A 22 1.76 -8.45 4.23
CA ARG A 22 2.73 -9.55 4.05
C ARG A 22 2.03 -10.89 3.83
N GLU A 23 0.99 -11.17 4.60
CA GLU A 23 0.17 -12.37 4.44
C GLU A 23 -0.49 -12.40 3.05
N LEU A 24 -1.13 -11.31 2.64
CA LEU A 24 -1.74 -11.19 1.32
C LEU A 24 -0.75 -11.44 0.18
N VAL A 25 0.46 -10.87 0.27
CA VAL A 25 1.54 -11.11 -0.71
C VAL A 25 1.92 -12.59 -0.75
N ALA A 26 2.12 -13.21 0.42
CA ALA A 26 2.54 -14.60 0.52
C ALA A 26 1.51 -15.58 -0.08
N THR A 27 0.23 -15.23 -0.03
CA THR A 27 -0.87 -16.06 -0.54
C THR A 27 -1.33 -15.69 -1.95
N THR A 28 -0.72 -14.69 -2.60
CA THR A 28 -1.13 -14.22 -3.94
C THR A 28 -0.06 -14.57 -4.98
N PRO A 29 -0.27 -15.65 -5.78
CA PRO A 29 0.65 -16.04 -6.84
C PRO A 29 0.83 -14.92 -7.88
N GLY A 30 2.06 -14.74 -8.35
CA GLY A 30 2.39 -13.72 -9.35
C GLY A 30 2.50 -12.29 -8.80
N THR A 31 2.48 -12.11 -7.48
CA THR A 31 2.73 -10.80 -6.86
C THR A 31 4.11 -10.29 -7.24
N SER A 32 4.18 -9.02 -7.62
CA SER A 32 5.44 -8.34 -7.87
C SER A 32 6.13 -7.98 -6.55
N TYR A 33 7.45 -8.13 -6.49
CA TYR A 33 8.24 -7.62 -5.36
C TYR A 33 8.02 -6.11 -5.16
N PHE A 34 7.77 -5.35 -6.24
CA PHE A 34 7.54 -3.91 -6.16
C PHE A 34 6.22 -3.51 -5.50
N THR A 35 5.37 -4.48 -5.17
CA THR A 35 4.10 -4.26 -4.46
C THR A 35 4.11 -4.81 -3.04
N THR A 36 5.27 -5.20 -2.51
CA THR A 36 5.40 -5.65 -1.12
C THR A 36 5.56 -4.45 -0.16
N PRO A 37 5.17 -4.61 1.12
CA PRO A 37 5.33 -3.53 2.09
C PRO A 37 6.78 -3.12 2.29
N ASP A 38 7.73 -4.05 2.21
CA ASP A 38 9.15 -3.73 2.39
C ASP A 38 9.68 -2.85 1.25
N TRP A 39 9.36 -3.16 0.00
CA TRP A 39 9.75 -2.32 -1.12
C TRP A 39 9.08 -0.95 -1.06
N VAL A 40 7.75 -0.91 -0.91
CA VAL A 40 6.99 0.34 -1.00
C VAL A 40 7.34 1.29 0.14
N LEU A 41 7.36 0.80 1.38
CA LEU A 41 7.65 1.64 2.55
C LEU A 41 9.15 1.98 2.59
N GLY A 42 10.02 1.02 2.30
CA GLY A 42 11.46 1.24 2.25
C GLY A 42 11.88 2.23 1.16
N TRP A 43 11.29 2.14 -0.03
CA TRP A 43 11.50 3.11 -1.11
C TRP A 43 11.00 4.49 -0.70
N THR A 44 9.78 4.58 -0.15
CA THR A 44 9.19 5.86 0.27
C THR A 44 10.05 6.54 1.34
N GLU A 45 10.57 5.78 2.29
CA GLU A 45 11.47 6.28 3.33
C GLU A 45 12.85 6.64 2.77
N SER A 46 13.42 5.88 1.86
CA SER A 46 14.84 6.05 1.49
C SER A 46 15.04 6.95 0.27
N LEU A 47 14.25 6.75 -0.77
CA LEU A 47 14.44 7.37 -2.10
C LEU A 47 13.29 8.32 -2.44
N GLY A 48 12.08 8.00 -1.97
CA GLY A 48 10.85 8.71 -2.27
C GLY A 48 10.48 9.84 -1.32
N ARG A 49 11.36 10.27 -0.40
CA ARG A 49 11.00 11.24 0.66
C ARG A 49 10.37 12.52 0.11
N ALA A 50 10.89 13.05 -1.00
CA ALA A 50 10.36 14.24 -1.65
C ALA A 50 8.90 14.07 -2.15
N HIS A 51 8.47 12.83 -2.35
CA HIS A 51 7.13 12.47 -2.81
C HIS A 51 6.28 11.79 -1.73
N ALA A 52 6.79 11.61 -0.50
CA ALA A 52 6.10 10.87 0.56
C ALA A 52 4.73 11.46 0.91
N ALA A 53 4.57 12.79 0.86
CA ALA A 53 3.28 13.45 1.09
C ALA A 53 2.21 13.10 0.03
N ASN A 54 2.64 12.63 -1.15
CA ASN A 54 1.78 12.24 -2.26
C ASN A 54 1.56 10.72 -2.35
N ALA A 55 2.28 9.94 -1.53
CA ALA A 55 2.11 8.50 -1.45
C ALA A 55 0.82 8.15 -0.71
N VAL A 56 0.10 7.18 -1.23
CA VAL A 56 -1.15 6.66 -0.64
C VAL A 56 -1.16 5.16 -0.82
N VAL A 57 -1.63 4.43 0.19
CA VAL A 57 -1.94 3.01 0.04
C VAL A 57 -3.45 2.84 0.10
N ALA A 58 -4.04 2.39 -1.00
CA ALA A 58 -5.44 1.99 -1.03
C ALA A 58 -5.55 0.54 -0.54
N VAL A 59 -6.41 0.31 0.46
CA VAL A 59 -6.64 -1.04 1.02
C VAL A 59 -8.12 -1.39 0.98
N TRP A 60 -8.41 -2.59 0.48
CA TRP A 60 -9.70 -3.25 0.64
C TRP A 60 -9.59 -4.28 1.73
N ARG A 61 -10.57 -4.30 2.64
CA ARG A 61 -10.59 -5.21 3.78
C ARG A 61 -11.75 -6.18 3.70
N GLY A 62 -11.49 -7.40 4.15
CA GLY A 62 -12.52 -8.40 4.43
C GLY A 62 -13.33 -8.06 5.67
N THR A 63 -14.34 -8.88 5.96
CA THR A 63 -15.19 -8.72 7.15
C THR A 63 -14.46 -8.94 8.47
N ASP A 64 -13.31 -9.62 8.42
CA ASP A 64 -12.37 -9.82 9.52
C ASP A 64 -11.37 -8.66 9.70
N GLY A 65 -11.43 -7.66 8.83
CA GLY A 65 -10.49 -6.54 8.81
C GLY A 65 -9.16 -6.85 8.11
N ALA A 66 -8.91 -8.08 7.64
CA ALA A 66 -7.71 -8.43 6.91
C ALA A 66 -7.69 -7.77 5.52
N ALA A 67 -6.51 -7.42 5.03
CA ALA A 67 -6.32 -6.87 3.69
C ALA A 67 -6.60 -7.95 2.63
N GLN A 68 -7.53 -7.67 1.73
CA GLN A 68 -7.86 -8.52 0.58
C GLN A 68 -7.29 -7.97 -0.73
N ALA A 69 -7.02 -6.66 -0.79
CA ALA A 69 -6.27 -6.04 -1.86
C ALA A 69 -5.54 -4.80 -1.32
N VAL A 70 -4.31 -4.59 -1.81
CA VAL A 70 -3.50 -3.42 -1.49
C VAL A 70 -2.93 -2.84 -2.78
N VAL A 71 -3.13 -1.54 -2.99
CA VAL A 71 -2.59 -0.82 -4.14
C VAL A 71 -1.81 0.40 -3.65
N PRO A 72 -0.48 0.36 -3.72
CA PRO A 72 0.37 1.54 -3.56
C PRO A 72 0.15 2.51 -4.72
N LEU A 73 -0.04 3.78 -4.42
CA LEU A 73 -0.29 4.83 -5.39
C LEU A 73 0.62 6.03 -5.09
N LEU A 74 1.10 6.67 -6.15
CA LEU A 74 1.80 7.94 -6.04
C LEU A 74 1.04 8.99 -6.84
N ARG A 75 0.59 10.06 -6.17
CA ARG A 75 -0.05 11.17 -6.88
C ARG A 75 1.03 12.03 -7.55
N ILE A 76 1.23 11.81 -8.84
CA ILE A 76 2.10 12.64 -9.67
C ILE A 76 1.25 13.61 -10.50
N ARG A 77 1.75 14.84 -10.69
CA ARG A 77 1.16 15.79 -11.62
C ARG A 77 2.16 16.03 -12.74
N GLU A 78 2.05 15.25 -13.80
CA GLU A 78 2.81 15.49 -15.01
C GLU A 78 2.00 16.39 -15.96
N ARG A 79 2.65 17.39 -16.54
CA ARG A 79 2.18 18.01 -17.78
C ARG A 79 2.75 17.15 -18.89
N LEU A 80 1.87 16.44 -19.60
CA LEU A 80 2.21 15.82 -20.87
C LEU A 80 2.46 16.89 -21.93
#